data_AF-X1JI23-F1
#
_entry.id   AF-X1JI23-F1
#
_cell.length_a   1.000
_cell.length_b   1.000
_cell.length_c   1.000
_cell.angle_alpha   90.00
_cell.angle_beta   90.00
_cell.angle_gamma   90.00
#
_symmetry.space_group_name_H-M   'P 1'
#
loop_
_entity.id
_entity.type
_entity.pdbx_description
1 polymer ?
#
loop_
_entity_poly.entity_id
_entity_poly.type
_entity_poly.pdbx_seq_one_letter_code
_entity_poly.pdbx_strand_id
1 'polypeptide(L)'
;VYPTVEEKAAHLLYFVTKNHSFVDGNKRIAAALFICFLQRNGILLRNDGTPRMDENALVALTLMIAVSKPQDKDIMIKVILNLLM
;
A
#
# COMPACT_ATOMS: atom_id res chain seq x y z
N VAL A 1 -13.65 5.47 10.23
CA VAL A 1 -13.43 4.21 9.48
C VAL A 1 -13.36 4.57 8.00
N TYR A 2 -12.33 4.11 7.28
CA TYR A 2 -12.01 4.57 5.91
C TYR A 2 -13.14 4.28 4.90
N PRO A 3 -13.65 5.29 4.17
CA PRO A 3 -14.80 5.13 3.28
C PRO A 3 -14.57 4.22 2.07
N THR A 4 -13.43 4.31 1.38
CA THR A 4 -13.21 3.55 0.14
C THR A 4 -12.31 2.32 0.32
N VAL A 5 -12.32 1.41 -0.67
CA VAL A 5 -11.43 0.24 -0.68
C VAL A 5 -9.98 0.70 -0.86
N GLU A 6 -9.75 1.71 -1.69
CA GLU A 6 -8.45 2.32 -1.96
C GLU A 6 -7.87 2.96 -0.70
N GLU A 7 -8.68 3.68 0.08
CA GLU A 7 -8.25 4.24 1.36
C GLU A 7 -7.92 3.16 2.38
N LYS A 8 -8.70 2.08 2.44
CA LYS A 8 -8.39 0.92 3.28
C LYS A 8 -7.06 0.28 2.86
N ALA A 9 -6.82 0.12 1.56
CA ALA A 9 -5.59 -0.45 1.02
C ALA A 9 -4.38 0.45 1.34
N ALA A 10 -4.50 1.76 1.15
CA ALA A 10 -3.45 2.73 1.45
C ALA A 10 -3.05 2.71 2.93
N HIS A 11 -4.04 2.72 3.82
CA HIS A 11 -3.79 2.65 5.25
C HIS A 11 -3.22 1.29 5.68
N LEU A 12 -3.69 0.18 5.09
CA LEU A 12 -3.12 -1.15 5.33
C LEU A 12 -1.62 -1.17 5.01
N LEU A 13 -1.24 -0.71 3.81
CA LEU A 13 0.16 -0.66 3.39
C LEU A 13 0.99 0.24 4.33
N TYR A 14 0.48 1.42 4.67
CA TYR A 14 1.17 2.36 5.55
C TYR A 14 1.43 1.76 6.93
N PHE A 15 0.38 1.28 7.61
CA PHE A 15 0.50 0.85 9.00
C PHE A 15 1.29 -0.44 9.16
N VAL A 16 1.11 -1.42 8.28
CA VAL A 16 1.88 -2.68 8.37
C VAL A 16 3.36 -2.41 8.14
N THR A 17 3.68 -1.51 7.21
CA THR A 17 5.07 -1.10 6.97
C THR A 17 5.66 -0.34 8.16
N LYS A 18 4.90 0.59 8.77
CA LYS A 18 5.44 1.53 9.76
C LYS A 18 5.43 1.04 11.20
N ASN A 19 4.41 0.28 11.60
CA ASN A 19 4.18 -0.05 13.01
C ASN A 19 5.02 -1.23 13.50
N HIS A 20 5.89 -1.81 12.66
CA HIS A 20 6.68 -2.99 13.01
C HIS A 20 5.82 -4.11 13.64
N SER A 21 4.67 -4.40 13.03
CA SER A 21 3.66 -5.32 13.55
C SER A 21 4.15 -6.78 13.70
N PHE A 22 5.26 -7.12 13.04
CA PHE A 22 5.91 -8.43 13.06
C PHE A 22 7.35 -8.32 13.54
N VAL A 23 7.88 -9.43 14.11
CA VAL A 23 9.27 -9.54 14.59
C VAL A 23 10.29 -9.18 13.49
N ASP A 24 10.05 -9.64 12.26
CA ASP A 24 10.79 -9.23 11.07
C ASP A 24 9.88 -9.30 9.84
N GLY A 25 10.32 -8.76 8.71
CA GLY A 25 9.67 -8.93 7.42
C GLY A 25 8.54 -7.93 7.14
N ASN A 26 8.28 -6.96 8.02
CA ASN A 26 7.19 -5.99 7.91
C ASN A 26 7.00 -5.41 6.49
N LYS A 27 8.10 -5.03 5.82
CA LYS A 27 8.05 -4.49 4.45
C LYS A 27 7.54 -5.52 3.43
N ARG A 28 8.06 -6.75 3.47
CA ARG A 28 7.66 -7.85 2.58
C ARG A 28 6.20 -8.25 2.85
N ILE A 29 5.83 -8.36 4.13
CA ILE A 29 4.48 -8.71 4.56
C ILE A 29 3.49 -7.61 4.16
N ALA A 30 3.85 -6.33 4.32
CA ALA A 30 2.99 -5.21 3.92
C ALA A 30 2.70 -5.23 2.41
N ALA A 31 3.73 -5.42 1.58
CA ALA A 31 3.55 -5.52 0.13
C ALA A 31 2.67 -6.71 -0.27
N ALA A 32 2.91 -7.90 0.33
CA ALA A 32 2.11 -9.09 0.07
C ALA A 32 0.64 -8.92 0.51
N LEU A 33 0.40 -8.36 1.69
CA LEU A 33 -0.94 -8.07 2.20
C LEU A 33 -1.65 -7.04 1.33
N PHE A 34 -0.94 -6.01 0.86
CA PHE A 34 -1.49 -5.01 -0.04
C PHE A 34 -1.96 -5.63 -1.35
N ILE A 35 -1.11 -6.42 -2.03
CA ILE A 35 -1.49 -7.14 -3.26
C ILE A 35 -2.68 -8.07 -3.01
N CYS A 36 -2.63 -8.87 -1.94
CA CYS A 36 -3.71 -9.80 -1.59
C CYS A 36 -5.03 -9.04 -1.33
N PHE A 37 -4.96 -7.90 -0.65
CA PHE A 37 -6.12 -7.04 -0.39
C PHE A 37 -6.70 -6.47 -1.70
N LEU A 38 -5.87 -5.95 -2.60
CA LEU A 38 -6.33 -5.45 -3.89
C LEU A 38 -6.98 -6.56 -4.73
N GLN A 39 -6.38 -7.75 -4.74
CA GLN A 39 -6.90 -8.91 -5.47
C GLN A 39 -8.27 -9.35 -4.94
N ARG A 40 -8.39 -9.49 -3.61
CA ARG A 40 -9.65 -9.90 -2.95
C ARG A 40 -10.79 -8.90 -3.15
N ASN A 41 -10.47 -7.63 -3.37
CA ASN A 41 -11.46 -6.60 -3.64
C ASN A 41 -11.66 -6.34 -5.15
N GLY A 42 -11.04 -7.13 -6.03
CA GLY A 42 -11.21 -7.00 -7.49
C GLY A 42 -10.60 -5.74 -8.10
N ILE A 43 -9.69 -5.07 -7.38
CA ILE A 43 -9.08 -3.81 -7.83
C ILE A 43 -7.60 -3.93 -8.21
N LEU A 44 -7.01 -5.14 -8.14
CA LEU A 44 -5.61 -5.37 -8.51
C LEU A 44 -5.33 -5.07 -9.99
N LEU A 45 -6.29 -5.37 -10.87
CA LEU A 45 -6.18 -5.16 -12.30
C LEU A 45 -7.10 -4.01 -12.74
N ARG A 46 -6.70 -3.32 -13.80
CA ARG A 46 -7.54 -2.39 -14.56
C ARG A 46 -8.52 -3.18 -15.42
N ASN A 47 -9.50 -2.50 -16.02
CA ASN A 47 -10.53 -3.12 -16.86
C ASN A 47 -9.94 -3.81 -18.11
N ASP A 48 -8.76 -3.41 -18.56
CA ASP A 48 -8.04 -4.00 -19.68
C ASP A 48 -7.16 -5.21 -19.28
N GLY A 49 -7.20 -5.61 -18.00
CA GLY A 49 -6.41 -6.71 -17.46
C GLY A 49 -4.97 -6.33 -17.08
N THR A 50 -4.57 -5.08 -17.26
CA THR A 50 -3.23 -4.63 -16.86
C THR A 50 -3.14 -4.41 -15.33
N PRO A 51 -1.98 -4.64 -14.69
CA PRO A 51 -1.81 -4.35 -13.28
C PRO A 51 -2.07 -2.87 -12.97
N ARG A 52 -2.79 -2.58 -11.87
CA ARG A 52 -3.00 -1.20 -11.43
C ARG A 52 -1.69 -0.51 -11.01
N MET A 53 -0.76 -1.29 -10.45
CA MET A 53 0.51 -0.81 -9.92
C MET A 53 1.65 -1.70 -10.41
N ASP A 54 2.72 -1.05 -10.85
CA ASP A 54 3.97 -1.71 -11.22
C ASP A 54 4.70 -2.27 -9.98
N GLU A 55 5.39 -3.40 -10.14
CA GLU A 55 6.11 -4.06 -9.04
C GLU A 55 7.22 -3.19 -8.46
N ASN A 56 7.99 -2.50 -9.30
CA ASN A 56 9.05 -1.60 -8.83
C ASN A 56 8.46 -0.38 -8.11
N ALA A 57 7.33 0.12 -8.59
CA ALA A 57 6.60 1.18 -7.91
C ALA A 57 6.14 0.75 -6.50
N LEU A 58 5.62 -0.46 -6.34
CA LEU A 58 5.23 -0.99 -5.03
C LEU A 58 6.43 -1.15 -4.09
N VAL A 59 7.56 -1.65 -4.60
CA VAL A 59 8.80 -1.77 -3.81
C VAL A 59 9.27 -0.40 -3.35
N ALA A 60 9.37 0.56 -4.27
CA ALA A 60 9.77 1.93 -3.95
C ALA A 60 8.83 2.57 -2.92
N LEU A 61 7.52 2.42 -3.10
CA LEU A 61 6.51 2.95 -2.17
C LEU A 61 6.63 2.37 -0.77
N THR A 62 6.84 1.05 -0.67
CA THR A 62 7.03 0.36 0.62
C THR A 62 8.29 0.88 1.32
N LEU A 63 9.38 1.11 0.59
CA LEU A 63 10.61 1.69 1.15
C LEU A 63 10.41 3.15 1.56
N MET A 64 9.75 3.98 0.74
CA MET A 64 9.44 5.37 1.05
C MET A 64 8.63 5.48 2.36
N ILE A 65 7.61 4.64 2.53
CA ILE A 65 6.83 4.58 3.78
C ILE A 65 7.74 4.20 4.96
N ALA A 66 8.57 3.16 4.79
CA ALA A 66 9.47 2.69 5.84
C ALA A 66 10.41 3.80 6.34
N VAL A 67 10.94 4.64 5.44
CA VAL A 67 11.87 5.73 5.78
C VAL A 67 11.19 7.07 6.12
N SER A 68 9.91 7.26 5.75
CA SER A 68 9.17 8.51 5.99
C SER A 68 9.10 8.93 7.46
N LYS A 69 8.87 10.21 7.77
CA LYS A 69 8.60 10.58 9.16
C LYS A 69 7.14 10.29 9.50
N PRO A 70 6.80 10.00 10.78
CA PRO A 70 5.41 9.82 11.19
C PRO A 70 4.51 11.02 10.86
N GLN A 71 5.05 12.24 10.86
CA GLN A 71 4.30 13.45 10.48
C GLN A 71 3.89 13.47 9.00
N ASP A 72 4.61 12.75 8.14
CA ASP A 72 4.35 12.68 6.69
C ASP A 72 3.29 11.62 6.34
N LYS A 73 2.64 11.01 7.33
CA LYS A 73 1.63 9.97 7.13
C LYS A 73 0.62 10.35 6.06
N ASP A 74 -0.01 11.51 6.19
CA ASP A 74 -1.10 11.90 5.30
C ASP A 74 -0.60 12.16 3.87
N ILE A 75 0.66 12.60 3.73
CA ILE A 75 1.33 12.74 2.43
C ILE A 75 1.56 11.35 1.82
N MET A 76 2.09 10.40 2.60
CA MET A 76 2.31 9.03 2.14
C MET A 76 0.99 8.36 1.73
N ILE A 77 -0.08 8.52 2.51
CA ILE A 77 -1.41 8.00 2.15
C ILE A 77 -1.88 8.58 0.81
N LYS A 78 -1.74 9.90 0.60
CA LYS A 78 -2.10 10.54 -0.68
C LYS A 78 -1.29 10.02 -1.85
N VAL A 79 0.01 9.77 -1.68
CA VAL A 79 0.85 9.17 -2.72
C VAL A 79 0.35 7.77 -3.09
N ILE A 80 0.03 6.94 -2.11
CA ILE A 80 -0.50 5.58 -2.38
C ILE A 80 -1.83 5.67 -3.15
N LEU A 81 -2.74 6.56 -2.73
CA LEU A 81 -4.04 6.76 -3.38
C LEU A 81 -3.89 7.23 -4.82
N ASN A 82 -2.99 8.18 -5.08
CA ASN A 82 -2.74 8.70 -6.43
C ASN A 82 -2.19 7.62 -7.39
N LEU A 83 -1.52 6.60 -6.88
CA LEU A 83 -1.03 5.48 -7.70
C LEU A 83 -2.07 4.37 -7.90
N LEU A 84 -3.15 4.35 -7.11
CA LEU A 84 -4.25 3.40 -7.24
C LEU A 84 -5.37 3.90 -8.17
N MET A 85 -5.46 5.22 -8.39
CA MET A 85 -6.39 5.85 -9.34
C MET A 85 -5.83 5.76 -10.77
#